data_AF-A0A1T4PS34-F1
#
_entry.id   AF-A0A1T4PS34-F1
#
_cell.length_a   1.000
_cell.length_b   1.000
_cell.length_c   1.000
_cell.angle_alpha   90.00
_cell.angle_beta   90.00
_cell.angle_gamma   90.00
#
_symmetry.space_group_name_H-M   'P 1'
#
loop_
_entity.id
_entity.type
_entity.pdbx_description
1 polymer ?
#
loop_
_entity_poly.entity_id
_entity_poly.type
_entity_poly.pdbx_seq_one_letter_code
_entity_poly.pdbx_strand_id
1 'polypeptide(L)'
;MNMTVAWQWIKKALVILPWVLVAYLALSMRALEVQKLTAQQSRDQALTVNQVNHAQIQQLVSRNRTMSQLLQQRQQLHITQEVKLHETTTVLRKALATNACYQQPWPDDVIKRLQQPY
;
A
#
# COMPACT_ATOMS: atom_id res chain seq x y z
N MET A 1 24.63 69.61 -30.26
CA MET A 1 25.02 68.73 -29.14
C MET A 1 26.53 68.50 -29.25
N ASN A 2 27.32 69.00 -28.30
CA ASN A 2 28.79 69.03 -28.43
C ASN A 2 29.38 67.62 -28.59
N MET A 3 30.03 67.34 -29.73
CA MET A 3 30.65 66.04 -30.05
C MET A 3 31.64 65.57 -28.97
N THR A 4 32.27 66.50 -28.26
CA THR A 4 33.20 66.24 -27.15
C THR A 4 32.52 65.63 -25.93
N VAL A 5 31.29 66.07 -25.61
CA VAL A 5 30.51 65.53 -24.48
C VAL A 5 30.02 64.12 -24.81
N ALA A 6 29.52 63.90 -26.03
CA ALA A 6 29.09 62.58 -26.49
C ALA A 6 30.25 61.56 -26.44
N TRP A 7 31.45 61.96 -26.84
CA TRP A 7 32.65 61.11 -26.83
C TRP A 7 33.08 60.70 -25.41
N GLN A 8 32.95 61.58 -24.42
CA GLN A 8 33.24 61.25 -23.03
C GLN A 8 32.25 60.24 -22.44
N TRP A 9 30.98 60.32 -22.79
CA TRP A 9 29.96 59.35 -22.38
C TRP A 9 30.18 57.97 -23.00
N ILE A 10 30.56 57.93 -24.28
CA ILE A 10 30.88 56.66 -24.97
C ILE A 10 32.04 55.95 -24.27
N LYS A 11 33.12 56.67 -23.92
CA LYS A 11 34.25 56.08 -23.19
C LYS A 11 33.84 55.53 -21.82
N LYS A 12 33.01 56.25 -21.07
CA LYS A 12 32.50 55.77 -19.76
C LYS A 12 31.62 54.53 -19.93
N ALA A 13 30.73 54.52 -20.91
CA ALA A 13 29.87 53.37 -21.21
C ALA A 13 30.70 52.14 -21.58
N LEU A 14 31.75 52.31 -22.39
CA LEU A 14 32.62 51.22 -22.83
C LEU A 14 33.40 50.56 -21.68
N VAL A 15 33.70 51.32 -20.62
CA VAL A 15 34.31 50.80 -19.39
C VAL A 15 33.29 50.11 -18.48
N ILE A 16 32.07 50.63 -18.36
CA ILE A 16 31.03 50.10 -17.45
C ILE A 16 30.38 48.82 -17.99
N LEU A 17 30.19 48.73 -19.30
CA LEU A 17 29.51 47.62 -19.97
C LEU A 17 30.09 46.21 -19.67
N PRO A 18 31.42 45.99 -19.66
CA PRO A 18 31.98 44.69 -19.28
C PRO A 18 31.69 44.32 -17.82
N TRP A 19 31.70 45.29 -16.89
CA TRP A 19 31.36 45.03 -15.48
C TRP A 19 29.91 44.61 -15.29
N VAL A 20 28.99 45.24 -16.04
CA VAL A 20 27.56 44.87 -16.03
C VAL A 20 27.38 43.45 -16.60
N LEU A 21 28.08 43.11 -17.69
CA LEU A 21 28.07 41.77 -18.26
C LEU A 21 28.59 40.70 -17.29
N VAL A 22 29.69 40.97 -16.60
CA VAL A 22 30.26 40.06 -15.59
C VAL A 22 29.28 39.88 -14.43
N ALA A 23 28.67 40.96 -13.94
CA ALA A 23 27.67 40.89 -12.88
C ALA A 23 26.43 40.07 -13.31
N TYR A 24 25.95 40.28 -14.54
CA TYR A 24 24.85 39.52 -15.11
C TYR A 24 25.18 38.03 -15.24
N LEU A 25 26.37 37.71 -15.78
CA LEU A 25 26.84 36.33 -15.90
C LEU A 25 26.96 35.65 -14.53
N ALA A 26 27.51 36.33 -13.52
CA ALA A 26 27.62 35.81 -12.17
C ALA A 26 26.24 35.52 -11.53
N LEU A 27 25.27 36.41 -11.74
CA LEU A 27 23.88 36.20 -11.31
C LEU A 27 23.25 35.00 -12.01
N SER A 28 23.44 34.88 -13.33
CA SER A 28 22.90 33.76 -14.11
C SER A 28 23.50 32.42 -13.67
N MET A 29 24.82 32.33 -13.44
CA MET A 29 25.45 31.11 -12.95
C MET A 29 24.88 30.66 -11.60
N ARG A 30 24.71 31.60 -10.66
CA ARG A 30 24.09 31.31 -9.36
C ARG A 30 22.65 30.82 -9.52
N ALA A 31 21.88 31.42 -10.42
CA ALA A 31 20.51 30.98 -10.69
C ALA A 31 20.46 29.55 -11.26
N LEU A 32 21.38 29.21 -12.18
CA LEU A 32 21.51 27.84 -12.70
C LEU A 32 21.95 26.84 -11.64
N GLU A 33 22.89 27.20 -10.76
CA GLU A 33 23.34 26.34 -9.65
C GLU A 33 22.18 26.04 -8.69
N VAL A 34 21.41 27.07 -8.33
CA VAL A 34 20.22 26.89 -7.49
C VAL A 34 19.21 25.98 -8.17
N GLN A 35 18.88 26.21 -9.45
CA GLN A 35 17.96 25.34 -10.18
C GLN A 35 18.46 23.89 -10.24
N LYS A 36 19.76 23.68 -10.47
CA LYS A 36 20.36 22.35 -10.48
C LYS A 36 20.24 21.68 -9.11
N LEU A 37 20.55 22.39 -8.03
CA LEU A 37 20.43 21.87 -6.66
C LEU A 37 18.98 21.54 -6.32
N THR A 38 18.02 22.42 -6.67
CA THR A 38 16.60 22.15 -6.47
C THR A 38 16.13 20.94 -7.27
N ALA A 39 16.57 20.79 -8.52
CA ALA A 39 16.26 19.62 -9.34
C ALA A 39 16.87 18.33 -8.77
N GLN A 40 18.10 18.39 -8.26
CA GLN A 40 18.75 17.26 -7.58
C GLN A 40 17.99 16.87 -6.31
N GLN A 41 17.66 17.84 -5.46
CA GLN A 41 16.89 17.62 -4.24
C GLN A 41 15.51 17.03 -4.53
N SER A 42 14.82 17.54 -5.56
CA SER A 42 13.53 17.00 -6.01
C SER A 42 13.66 15.55 -6.48
N ARG A 43 14.73 15.23 -7.23
CA ARG A 43 15.02 13.87 -7.66
C ARG A 43 15.29 12.95 -6.47
N ASP A 44 16.09 13.36 -5.51
CA ASP A 44 16.41 12.56 -4.32
C ASP A 44 15.17 12.35 -3.45
N GLN A 45 14.33 13.37 -3.32
CA GLN A 45 13.03 13.24 -2.65
C GLN A 45 12.11 12.27 -3.39
N ALA A 46 12.04 12.32 -4.72
CA ALA A 46 11.26 11.36 -5.49
C ALA A 46 11.79 9.92 -5.35
N LEU A 47 13.11 9.73 -5.31
CA LEU A 47 13.75 8.44 -5.10
C LEU A 47 13.44 7.87 -3.71
N THR A 48 13.54 8.69 -2.67
CA THR A 48 13.21 8.26 -1.30
C THR A 48 11.74 7.91 -1.14
N VAL A 49 10.82 8.72 -1.69
CA VAL A 49 9.38 8.41 -1.71
C VAL A 49 9.11 7.10 -2.46
N ASN A 50 9.76 6.88 -3.61
CA ASN A 50 9.61 5.64 -4.36
C ASN A 50 10.10 4.42 -3.57
N GLN A 51 11.26 4.52 -2.90
CA GLN A 51 11.77 3.45 -2.03
C GLN A 51 10.80 3.12 -0.89
N VAL A 52 10.25 4.15 -0.23
CA VAL A 52 9.26 3.99 0.83
C VAL A 52 7.99 3.32 0.29
N ASN A 53 7.48 3.78 -0.85
CA ASN A 53 6.30 3.19 -1.48
C ASN A 53 6.55 1.73 -1.88
N HIS A 54 7.73 1.43 -2.41
CA HIS A 54 8.11 0.07 -2.76
C HIS A 54 8.14 -0.85 -1.53
N ALA A 55 8.72 -0.39 -0.42
CA ALA A 55 8.73 -1.13 0.84
C ALA A 55 7.30 -1.37 1.38
N GLN A 56 6.43 -0.36 1.31
CA GLN A 56 5.02 -0.50 1.71
C GLN A 56 4.28 -1.51 0.82
N ILE A 57 4.47 -1.47 -0.51
CA ILE A 57 3.87 -2.44 -1.43
C ILE A 57 4.35 -3.85 -1.10
N GLN A 58 5.65 -4.05 -0.87
CA GLN A 58 6.18 -5.36 -0.48
C GLN A 58 5.57 -5.87 0.83
N GLN A 59 5.39 -4.98 1.81
CA GLN A 59 4.74 -5.32 3.08
C GLN A 59 3.26 -5.67 2.90
N LEU A 60 2.54 -4.96 2.03
CA LEU A 60 1.14 -5.29 1.71
C LEU A 60 1.03 -6.64 1.00
N VAL A 61 1.93 -6.92 0.05
CA VAL A 61 1.99 -8.22 -0.65
C VAL A 61 2.29 -9.35 0.32
N SER A 62 3.23 -9.18 1.25
CA SER A 62 3.55 -10.22 2.23
C SER A 62 2.37 -10.49 3.17
N ARG A 63 1.74 -9.44 3.70
CA ARG A 63 0.52 -9.55 4.54
C ARG A 63 -0.62 -10.26 3.79
N ASN A 64 -0.83 -9.91 2.51
CA ASN A 64 -1.87 -10.53 1.70
C ASN A 64 -1.60 -12.03 1.52
N ARG A 65 -0.36 -12.43 1.19
CA ARG A 65 0.02 -13.84 1.10
C ARG A 65 -0.24 -14.60 2.40
N THR A 66 0.15 -14.03 3.55
CA THR A 66 -0.10 -14.66 4.86
C THR A 66 -1.61 -14.77 5.14
N MET A 67 -2.39 -13.74 4.82
CA MET A 67 -3.85 -13.77 4.98
C MET A 67 -4.49 -14.86 4.10
N SER A 68 -4.09 -14.94 2.83
CA SER A 68 -4.58 -15.98 1.92
C SER A 68 -4.26 -17.39 2.43
N GLN A 69 -3.06 -17.61 2.96
CA GLN A 69 -2.68 -18.89 3.56
C GLN A 69 -3.55 -19.24 4.77
N LEU A 70 -3.81 -18.27 5.66
CA LEU A 70 -4.69 -18.48 6.81
C LEU A 70 -6.13 -18.79 6.39
N LEU A 71 -6.64 -18.12 5.36
CA LEU A 71 -7.97 -18.37 4.82
C LEU A 71 -8.06 -19.77 4.22
N GLN A 72 -7.06 -20.19 3.44
CA GLN A 72 -6.98 -21.56 2.90
C GLN A 72 -6.93 -22.60 4.02
N GLN A 73 -6.13 -22.37 5.05
CA GLN A 73 -6.05 -23.28 6.20
C GLN A 73 -7.39 -23.38 6.94
N ARG A 74 -8.09 -22.26 7.16
CA ARG A 74 -9.42 -22.27 7.78
C ARG A 74 -10.44 -23.01 6.93
N GLN A 75 -10.41 -22.83 5.61
CA GLN A 75 -11.29 -23.54 4.70
C GLN A 75 -11.03 -25.04 4.74
N GLN A 76 -9.77 -25.47 4.73
CA GLN A 76 -9.40 -26.88 4.82
C GLN A 76 -9.86 -27.51 6.15
N LEU A 77 -9.70 -26.78 7.26
CA LEU A 77 -10.18 -27.22 8.57
C LEU A 77 -11.70 -27.36 8.58
N HIS A 78 -12.43 -26.40 8.03
CA HIS A 78 -13.89 -26.47 7.90
C HIS A 78 -14.33 -27.70 7.12
N ILE A 79 -13.75 -27.93 5.93
CA ILE A 79 -14.07 -29.11 5.11
C ILE A 79 -13.81 -30.40 5.90
N THR A 80 -12.67 -30.48 6.59
CA THR A 80 -12.31 -31.68 7.37
C THR A 80 -13.29 -31.90 8.53
N GLN A 81 -13.70 -30.84 9.21
CA GLN A 81 -14.69 -30.90 10.28
C GLN A 81 -16.07 -31.31 9.77
N GLU A 82 -16.50 -30.79 8.63
CA GLU A 82 -17.77 -31.17 7.99
C GLU A 82 -17.80 -32.64 7.60
N VAL A 83 -16.71 -33.14 6.97
CA VAL A 83 -16.58 -34.57 6.64
C VAL A 83 -16.66 -35.42 7.91
N LYS A 84 -15.90 -35.06 8.95
CA LYS A 84 -15.93 -35.79 10.23
C LYS A 84 -17.31 -35.75 10.90
N LEU A 85 -18.00 -34.61 10.83
CA LEU A 85 -19.36 -34.48 11.37
C LEU A 85 -20.34 -35.36 10.58
N HIS A 86 -20.21 -35.41 9.26
CA HIS A 86 -21.03 -36.26 8.42
C HIS A 86 -20.78 -37.76 8.71
N GLU A 87 -19.53 -38.17 8.84
CA GLU A 87 -19.18 -39.54 9.23
C GLU A 87 -19.70 -39.90 10.61
N THR A 88 -19.51 -39.06 11.62
CA THR A 88 -19.99 -39.34 12.98
C THR A 88 -21.52 -39.39 13.04
N THR A 89 -22.22 -38.49 12.36
CA THR A 89 -23.69 -38.50 12.30
C THR A 89 -24.24 -39.72 11.55
N THR A 90 -23.60 -40.16 10.46
CA THR A 90 -24.00 -41.40 9.77
C THR A 90 -23.76 -42.64 10.63
N VAL A 91 -22.63 -42.73 11.33
CA VAL A 91 -22.34 -43.82 12.28
C VAL A 91 -23.36 -43.83 13.42
N LEU A 92 -23.61 -42.68 14.05
CA LEU A 92 -24.62 -42.52 15.11
C LEU A 92 -26.01 -42.94 14.61
N ARG A 93 -26.41 -42.47 13.43
CA ARG A 93 -27.70 -42.81 12.84
C ARG A 93 -27.84 -44.31 12.61
N LYS A 94 -26.78 -44.97 12.14
CA LYS A 94 -26.76 -46.43 11.95
C LYS A 94 -26.86 -47.17 13.29
N ALA A 95 -26.10 -46.74 14.31
CA ALA A 95 -26.12 -47.33 15.64
C ALA A 95 -27.49 -47.19 16.33
N LEU A 96 -28.13 -46.02 16.20
CA LEU A 96 -29.49 -45.78 16.70
C LEU A 96 -30.51 -46.64 15.95
N ALA A 97 -30.40 -46.75 14.62
CA ALA A 97 -31.32 -47.55 13.82
C ALA A 97 -31.27 -49.06 14.15
N THR A 98 -30.12 -49.57 14.59
CA THR A 98 -29.97 -50.98 15.02
C THR A 98 -30.58 -51.29 16.38
N ASN A 99 -30.95 -50.28 17.17
CA ASN A 99 -31.48 -50.49 18.52
C ASN A 99 -33.01 -50.32 18.50
N ALA A 100 -33.75 -51.39 18.85
CA ALA A 100 -35.21 -51.41 18.81
C ALA A 100 -35.85 -50.28 19.64
N CYS A 101 -35.19 -49.86 20.72
CA CYS A 101 -35.65 -48.79 21.61
C CYS A 101 -35.79 -47.42 20.89
N TYR A 102 -34.93 -47.13 19.91
CA TYR A 102 -34.94 -45.86 19.16
C TYR A 102 -35.79 -45.90 17.88
N GLN A 103 -36.41 -47.03 17.57
CA GLN A 103 -37.35 -47.17 16.45
C GLN A 103 -38.77 -46.75 16.84
N GLN A 104 -39.06 -46.65 18.13
CA GLN A 104 -40.33 -46.13 18.62
C GLN A 104 -40.35 -44.58 18.52
N PRO A 105 -41.52 -43.98 18.23
CA PRO A 105 -41.65 -42.53 18.20
C PRO A 105 -41.28 -41.93 19.56
N TRP A 106 -40.46 -40.88 19.52
CA TRP A 106 -40.05 -40.16 20.73
C TRP A 106 -41.26 -39.46 21.36
N PRO A 107 -41.35 -39.40 22.68
CA PRO A 107 -42.44 -38.71 23.35
C PRO A 107 -42.37 -37.18 23.14
N ASP A 108 -43.53 -36.54 23.07
CA ASP A 108 -43.71 -35.15 22.63
C ASP A 108 -42.96 -34.11 23.48
N ASP A 109 -42.76 -34.42 24.75
CA ASP A 109 -42.01 -33.61 25.71
C ASP A 109 -40.52 -33.52 25.37
N VAL A 110 -39.91 -34.62 24.92
CA VAL A 110 -38.52 -34.65 24.44
C VAL A 110 -38.38 -33.85 23.14
N ILE A 111 -39.31 -34.01 22.21
CA ILE A 111 -39.31 -33.27 20.93
C ILE A 111 -39.44 -31.76 21.19
N LYS A 112 -40.37 -31.35 22.06
CA LYS A 112 -40.53 -29.95 22.46
C LYS A 112 -39.26 -29.36 23.06
N ARG A 113 -38.53 -30.13 23.87
CA ARG A 113 -37.31 -29.64 24.51
C ARG A 113 -36.15 -29.49 23.53
N LEU A 114 -36.02 -30.39 22.56
CA LEU A 114 -34.98 -30.33 21.53
C LEU A 114 -35.13 -29.15 20.55
N GLN A 115 -36.35 -28.62 20.40
CA GLN A 115 -36.64 -27.47 19.53
C GLN A 115 -36.37 -26.11 20.20
N GLN A 116 -36.06 -26.09 21.50
CA GLN A 116 -35.74 -24.84 22.20
C GLN A 116 -34.25 -24.50 22.05
N PRO A 117 -33.90 -23.20 21.92
CA PRO A 117 -32.51 -22.78 21.88
C PRO A 117 -31.79 -23.12 23.20
N TYR A 118 -30.53 -23.52 23.08
CA TYR A 118 -29.64 -23.88 24.19
C TYR A 118 -29.04 -22.65 24.88
#